data_AF-A0A268QW30-F1
#
_entry.id   AF-A0A268QW30-F1
#
_cell.length_a   1.000
_cell.length_b   1.000
_cell.length_c   1.000
_cell.angle_alpha   90.00
_cell.angle_beta   90.00
_cell.angle_gamma   90.00
#
_symmetry.space_group_name_H-M   'P 1'
#
loop_
_entity.id
_entity.type
_entity.pdbx_description
1 polymer ?
#
loop_
_entity_poly.entity_id
_entity_poly.type
_entity_poly.pdbx_seq_one_letter_code
_entity_poly.pdbx_strand_id
1 'polypeptide(L)' 'QKLGSICPERDTFEISMIQKMLARDKPILAICRGCQILSIALGGDMYQDIFSQMGVPLLQHGQKAPRWHATHFVNV' A
#
# COMPACT_ATOMS: atom_id res chain seq x y z
N GLN A 1 -13.53 2.36 -1.83
CA GLN A 1 -12.84 3.64 -2.11
C GLN A 1 -12.75 3.77 -3.62
N LYS A 2 -12.37 4.92 -4.16
CA LYS A 2 -11.90 5.01 -5.54
C LYS A 2 -10.41 5.30 -5.47
N LEU A 3 -9.67 4.91 -6.50
CA LEU A 3 -8.26 5.26 -6.65
C LEU A 3 -8.10 6.77 -6.38
N GLY A 4 -7.23 7.12 -5.45
CA GLY A 4 -6.97 8.50 -5.05
C GLY A 4 -6.12 9.24 -6.08
N SER A 5 -5.51 10.35 -5.66
CA SER A 5 -4.52 11.07 -6.48
C SER A 5 -3.25 10.25 -6.68
N ILE A 6 -2.75 10.20 -7.91
CA ILE A 6 -1.46 9.59 -8.26
C ILE A 6 -0.36 10.66 -8.37
N CYS A 7 0.90 10.26 -8.22
CA CYS A 7 2.07 11.13 -8.42
C CYS A 7 3.16 10.37 -9.19
N PRO A 8 3.11 10.37 -10.53
CA PRO A 8 4.02 9.59 -11.39
C PRO A 8 5.51 9.92 -11.17
N GLU A 9 5.82 11.17 -10.84
CA GLU A 9 7.19 11.61 -10.55
C GLU A 9 7.73 10.92 -9.30
N ARG A 10 6.90 10.79 -8.26
CA ARG A 10 7.23 10.07 -7.03
C ARG A 10 7.38 8.57 -7.29
N ASP A 11 6.47 7.99 -8.07
CA ASP A 11 6.51 6.56 -8.40
C ASP A 11 7.83 6.22 -9.13
N THR A 12 8.20 7.03 -10.13
CA THR A 12 9.45 6.87 -10.89
C THR A 12 10.68 7.02 -9.98
N PHE A 13 10.68 8.02 -9.10
CA PHE A 13 11.76 8.26 -8.16
C PHE A 13 11.95 7.08 -7.18
N GLU A 14 10.87 6.59 -6.57
CA GLU A 14 10.96 5.52 -5.57
C GLU A 14 11.36 4.18 -6.20
N ILE A 15 10.85 3.86 -7.40
CA ILE A 15 11.29 2.67 -8.16
C ILE A 15 12.79 2.75 -8.45
N SER A 16 13.28 3.89 -8.94
CA SER A 16 14.71 4.12 -9.18
C SER A 16 15.54 3.98 -7.89
N MET A 17 15.05 4.53 -6.79
CA MET A 17 15.72 4.46 -5.49
C MET A 17 15.85 3.02 -5.02
N ILE A 18 14.77 2.23 -5.09
CA ILE A 18 14.74 0.82 -4.69
C ILE A 18 15.75 0.01 -5.52
N GLN A 19 15.73 0.16 -6.85
CA GLN A 19 16.69 -0.52 -7.73
C GLN A 19 18.15 -0.20 -7.37
N LYS A 20 18.44 1.06 -7.03
CA LYS A 20 19.79 1.49 -6.60
C LYS A 20 20.20 0.98 -5.22
N MET A 21 19.24 0.77 -4.31
CA MET A 21 19.51 0.18 -2.98
C MET A 21 19.76 -1.32 -3.10
N LEU A 22 18.96 -2.02 -3.92
CA LEU A 22 19.15 -3.44 -4.24
C LEU A 22 20.51 -3.69 -4.89
N ALA A 23 20.89 -2.87 -5.88
CA ALA A 23 22.21 -2.97 -6.53
C ALA A 23 23.40 -2.71 -5.58
N ARG A 24 23.16 -2.10 -4.43
CA ARG A 24 24.16 -1.82 -3.39
C ARG A 24 24.07 -2.79 -2.20
N ASP A 25 23.22 -3.81 -2.29
CA ASP A 25 22.95 -4.76 -1.22
C ASP A 25 22.61 -4.07 0.12
N LYS A 26 21.81 -2.99 0.04
CA LYS A 26 21.38 -2.24 1.22
C LYS A 26 20.03 -2.76 1.73
N PRO A 27 19.85 -2.91 3.06
CA PRO A 27 18.57 -3.33 3.62
C PRO A 27 17.47 -2.30 3.35
N ILE A 28 16.25 -2.78 3.03
CA ILE A 28 15.07 -1.96 2.74
C ILE A 28 13.94 -2.36 3.70
N LEU A 29 13.40 -1.39 4.45
CA LEU A 29 12.14 -1.54 5.18
C LEU A 29 11.04 -0.78 4.43
N ALA A 30 10.03 -1.50 3.97
CA ALA A 30 8.97 -0.97 3.13
C ALA A 30 7.61 -1.08 3.84
N ILE A 31 6.94 0.05 4.10
CA ILE A 31 5.72 0.10 4.92
C ILE A 31 4.55 0.66 4.11
N CYS A 32 3.39 0.00 4.18
CA CYS A 32 2.15 0.41 3.50
C CYS A 32 2.38 0.61 1.99
N ARG A 33 2.37 1.85 1.49
CA ARG A 33 2.69 2.10 0.08
C ARG A 33 4.11 1.65 -0.30
N GLY A 34 5.06 1.74 0.64
CA GLY A 34 6.44 1.33 0.38
C GLY A 34 6.55 -0.14 -0.08
N CYS A 35 5.84 -1.07 0.57
CA CYS A 35 5.92 -2.49 0.19
C CYS A 35 5.23 -2.76 -1.15
N GLN A 36 4.22 -1.97 -1.52
CA GLN A 36 3.61 -2.00 -2.84
C GLN A 36 4.62 -1.60 -3.91
N ILE A 37 5.30 -0.45 -3.74
CA ILE A 37 6.31 0.02 -4.70
C ILE A 37 7.50 -0.94 -4.80
N LEU A 38 7.91 -1.55 -3.68
CA LEU A 38 8.95 -2.59 -3.69
C LEU A 38 8.55 -3.80 -4.53
N SER A 39 7.30 -4.28 -4.41
CA SER A 39 6.81 -5.38 -5.24
C SER A 39 6.83 -5.02 -6.73
N ILE A 40 6.34 -3.84 -7.10
CA ILE A 40 6.36 -3.35 -8.49
C ILE A 40 7.79 -3.20 -9.03
N ALA A 41 8.72 -2.66 -8.23
CA ALA A 41 10.11 -2.48 -8.63
C ALA A 41 10.84 -3.81 -8.93
N LEU A 42 10.34 -4.92 -8.37
CA LEU A 42 10.82 -6.29 -8.59
C LEU A 42 10.03 -7.06 -9.65
N GLY A 43 9.12 -6.39 -10.37
CA GLY A 43 8.32 -6.98 -11.44
C GLY A 43 7.00 -7.63 -11.00
N GLY A 44 6.55 -7.38 -9.77
CA GLY A 44 5.22 -7.77 -9.31
C GLY A 44 4.10 -6.86 -9.85
N ASP A 45 2.87 -7.13 -9.42
CA ASP A 45 1.68 -6.33 -9.71
C ASP A 45 0.91 -5.94 -8.44
N MET A 46 -0.17 -5.18 -8.60
CA MET A 46 -1.11 -4.90 -7.51
C MET A 46 -2.50 -4.53 -8.02
N TYR A 47 -3.50 -4.78 -7.17
CA TYR A 47 -4.80 -4.12 -7.30
C TYR A 47 -4.65 -2.63 -6.95
N GLN A 48 -4.96 -1.76 -7.91
CA GLN A 48 -4.96 -0.30 -7.72
C GLN A 48 -6.15 0.17 -6.89
N ASP A 49 -7.31 -0.47 -7.04
CA ASP A 49 -8.47 -0.30 -6.18
C ASP A 49 -9.14 -1.64 -5.91
N ILE A 50 -8.99 -2.12 -4.68
CA ILE A 50 -9.48 -3.45 -4.28
C ILE A 50 -11.00 -3.56 -4.43
N PHE A 51 -11.75 -2.50 -4.14
CA PHE A 51 -13.22 -2.50 -4.20
C PHE A 51 -13.76 -2.57 -5.63
N SER A 52 -13.03 -2.00 -6.58
CA SER A 52 -13.40 -1.99 -8.00
C SER A 52 -12.96 -3.26 -8.72
N GLN A 53 -11.95 -3.96 -8.20
CA GLN A 53 -11.31 -5.09 -8.92
C GLN A 53 -11.62 -6.48 -8.34
N MET A 54 -12.00 -6.60 -7.06
CA MET A 54 -12.07 -7.93 -6.42
C MET A 54 -13.39 -8.68 -6.61
N GLY A 55 -14.48 -8.08 -7.10
CA GLY A 55 -15.75 -8.77 -7.42
C GLY A 55 -16.45 -9.53 -6.26
N VAL A 56 -15.85 -9.56 -5.07
CA VAL A 56 -16.35 -10.27 -3.87
C VAL A 56 -16.67 -9.26 -2.76
N PRO A 57 -17.52 -9.63 -1.79
CA PRO A 57 -17.72 -8.83 -0.59
C PRO A 57 -16.39 -8.58 0.14
N LEU A 58 -16.07 -7.33 0.42
CA LEU A 58 -14.83 -6.93 1.11
C LEU A 58 -15.14 -6.37 2.50
N LEU A 59 -14.19 -6.57 3.42
CA LEU A 59 -14.21 -5.93 4.72
C LEU A 59 -13.95 -4.42 4.59
N GLN A 60 -14.54 -3.64 5.50
CA GLN A 60 -14.31 -2.21 5.56
C GLN A 60 -12.87 -1.92 5.99
N HIS A 61 -12.06 -1.38 5.06
CA HIS A 61 -10.66 -1.05 5.33
C HIS A 61 -10.47 0.18 6.23
N GLY A 62 -11.25 1.24 6.01
CA GLY A 62 -11.17 2.48 6.79
C GLY A 62 -12.28 2.57 7.84
N GLN A 63 -11.92 2.82 9.09
CA GLN A 63 -12.90 3.08 10.16
C GLN A 63 -13.71 4.34 9.83
N LYS A 64 -15.04 4.20 9.77
CA LYS A 64 -15.97 5.33 9.59
C LYS A 64 -16.45 5.93 10.90
N ALA A 65 -16.28 5.21 12.01
CA ALA A 65 -16.65 5.70 13.32
C ALA A 65 -15.73 6.87 13.73
N PRO A 66 -16.21 7.79 14.59
CA PRO A 66 -15.36 8.81 15.19
C PRO A 66 -14.15 8.17 15.89
N ARG A 67 -13.00 8.85 15.89
CA ARG A 67 -11.75 8.31 16.46
C ARG A 67 -11.86 7.87 17.93
N TRP A 68 -12.77 8.49 18.68
CA TRP A 68 -13.03 8.18 20.09
C TRP A 68 -13.94 6.96 20.28
N HIS A 69 -14.59 6.48 19.22
CA HIS A 69 -15.47 5.33 19.29
C HIS A 69 -14.68 4.04 19.09
N ALA A 70 -14.65 3.18 20.11
CA ALA A 70 -14.00 1.89 20.03
C ALA A 70 -14.68 1.00 18.97
N THR A 71 -13.90 0.37 18.10
CA THR A 71 -14.43 -0.48 17.02
C THR A 71 -14.13 -1.96 17.20
N HIS A 72 -13.46 -2.35 18.29
CA HIS A 72 -13.11 -3.73 18.60
C HIS A 72 -13.25 -3.96 20.11
N PHE A 73 -13.64 -5.17 20.48
CA PHE A 73 -13.70 -5.61 21.86
C PHE A 73 -12.35 -6.19 22.29
N VAL A 74 -11.95 -5.89 23.52
CA VAL A 74 -10.81 -6.54 24.16
C VAL A 74 -11.38 -7.49 25.21
N ASN A 75 -11.06 -8.78 25.08
CA ASN A 75 -11.27 -9.73 26.18
C ASN A 75 -10.00 -9.75 27.03
N VAL A 76 -10.16 -9.52 28.33
CA VAL A 76 -9.12 -9.65 29.34
C VAL A 76 -9.33 -10.96 30.10
#